data_AF-A0A4S0IDW9-F1
#
_entry.id   AF-A0A4S0IDW9-F1
#
_cell.length_a   1.000
_cell.length_b   1.000
_cell.length_c   1.000
_cell.angle_alpha   90.00
_cell.angle_beta   90.00
_cell.angle_gamma   90.00
#
_symmetry.space_group_name_H-M   'P 1'
#
loop_
_entity.id
_entity.type
_entity.pdbx_description
1 polymer ?
#
loop_
_entity_poly.entity_id
_entity_poly.type
_entity_poly.pdbx_seq_one_letter_code
_entity_poly.pdbx_strand_id
1 'polypeptide(L)'
;AGRRHFDLAHELFHILTWEKMPPEHIEEARPIRRNRVEQLADNFASALLMPSAVLDRFGDWTHLTEKALVDRLNRVAGELLVTSQALRWRLFGMGRLS
;
A
#
# COMPACT_ATOMS: atom_id res chain seq x y z
N ALA A 1 6.21 12.98 -0.91
CA ALA A 1 6.85 11.96 -1.77
C ALA A 1 6.03 10.68 -1.84
N GLY A 2 5.52 10.16 -0.71
CA GLY A 2 4.96 8.80 -0.67
C GLY A 2 3.78 8.44 -1.57
N ARG A 3 2.91 9.37 -1.95
CA ARG A 3 1.90 9.09 -2.99
C ARG A 3 2.56 8.69 -4.31
N ARG A 4 3.56 9.46 -4.77
CA ARG A 4 4.29 9.15 -6.01
C ARG A 4 5.01 7.80 -5.97
N HIS A 5 5.58 7.40 -4.83
CA HIS A 5 6.20 6.08 -4.71
C HIS A 5 5.17 4.96 -4.80
N PHE A 6 4.00 5.16 -4.16
CA PHE A 6 2.89 4.22 -4.26
C PHE A 6 2.37 4.12 -5.70
N ASP A 7 2.14 5.26 -6.35
CA ASP A 7 1.70 5.31 -7.74
C ASP A 7 2.71 4.59 -8.66
N LEU A 8 4.02 4.84 -8.49
CA LEU A 8 5.04 4.15 -9.29
C LEU A 8 5.07 2.63 -9.04
N ALA A 9 4.94 2.20 -7.78
CA ALA A 9 4.88 0.78 -7.44
C ALA A 9 3.61 0.11 -7.98
N HIS A 10 2.50 0.84 -8.04
CA HIS A 10 1.26 0.42 -8.66
C HIS A 10 1.44 0.26 -10.18
N GLU A 11 2.00 1.25 -10.87
CA GLU A 11 2.27 1.14 -12.31
C GLU A 11 3.29 0.04 -12.65
N LEU A 12 4.27 -0.18 -11.78
CA LEU A 12 5.21 -1.29 -11.93
C LEU A 12 4.50 -2.65 -11.96
N PHE A 13 3.45 -2.85 -11.15
CA PHE A 13 2.63 -4.05 -11.22
C PHE A 13 2.06 -4.23 -12.63
N HIS A 14 1.41 -3.20 -13.18
CA HIS A 14 0.81 -3.25 -14.51
C HIS A 14 1.82 -3.58 -15.61
N ILE A 15 3.03 -3.00 -15.53
CA ILE A 15 4.11 -3.31 -16.47
C ILE A 15 4.53 -4.78 -16.36
N LEU A 16 4.70 -5.30 -15.14
CA LEU A 16 5.12 -6.68 -14.90
C LEU A 16 4.04 -7.71 -15.26
N THR A 17 2.76 -7.35 -15.16
CA THR A 17 1.64 -8.26 -15.41
C THR A 17 0.97 -8.06 -16.75
N TRP A 18 1.47 -7.15 -17.60
CA TRP A 18 0.85 -6.73 -18.86
C TRP A 18 0.34 -7.89 -19.73
N GLU A 19 1.16 -8.93 -19.91
CA GLU A 19 0.79 -10.07 -20.75
C GLU A 19 -0.33 -10.95 -20.17
N LYS A 20 -0.44 -11.02 -18.84
CA LYS A 20 -1.38 -11.92 -18.13
C LYS A 20 -2.63 -11.20 -17.64
N MET A 21 -2.51 -9.91 -17.38
CA MET A 21 -3.56 -9.03 -16.90
C MET A 21 -3.50 -7.74 -17.72
N PRO A 22 -3.80 -7.80 -19.03
CA PRO A 22 -3.79 -6.61 -19.86
C PRO A 22 -4.81 -5.61 -19.32
N PRO A 23 -4.49 -4.30 -19.31
CA PRO A 23 -5.44 -3.29 -18.89
C PRO A 23 -6.69 -3.34 -19.76
N GLU A 24 -7.84 -3.01 -19.18
CA GLU A 24 -9.08 -2.94 -19.94
C GLU A 24 -8.97 -1.90 -21.05
N HIS A 25 -9.47 -2.26 -22.24
CA HIS A 25 -9.56 -1.32 -23.35
C HIS A 25 -10.69 -0.32 -23.07
N ILE A 26 -10.36 0.95 -22.84
CA ILE A 26 -11.34 1.99 -22.51
C ILE A 26 -11.75 2.75 -23.78
N GLU A 27 -12.87 2.36 -24.40
CA GLU A 27 -13.53 3.16 -25.46
C GLU A 27 -14.62 4.10 -24.93
N GLU A 28 -15.15 3.89 -23.72
CA GLU A 28 -16.19 4.74 -23.12
C GLU A 28 -15.92 5.07 -21.65
N ALA A 29 -16.14 6.34 -21.28
CA ALA A 29 -15.98 6.90 -19.94
C ALA A 29 -17.08 6.47 -18.95
N ARG A 30 -17.35 5.17 -18.82
CA ARG A 30 -18.20 4.65 -17.73
C ARG A 30 -17.31 4.41 -16.50
N PRO A 31 -17.76 4.76 -15.28
CA PRO A 31 -17.02 4.45 -14.07
C PRO A 31 -17.06 2.94 -13.82
N ILE A 32 -16.03 2.25 -14.30
CA ILE A 32 -15.86 0.82 -14.03
C ILE A 32 -15.55 0.68 -12.54
N ARG A 33 -16.32 -0.16 -11.82
CA ARG A 33 -15.98 -0.57 -10.45
C ARG A 33 -14.50 -0.97 -10.43
N ARG A 34 -13.73 -0.55 -9.41
CA ARG A 34 -12.31 -0.96 -9.24
C ARG A 34 -12.15 -2.45 -9.56
N ASN A 35 -11.62 -2.73 -10.75
CA ASN A 35 -11.46 -4.09 -11.25
C ASN A 35 -10.49 -4.84 -10.31
N ARG A 36 -10.62 -6.15 -10.20
CA ARG A 36 -9.76 -7.02 -9.40
C ARG A 36 -8.27 -6.75 -9.67
N VAL A 37 -7.90 -6.38 -10.90
CA VAL A 37 -6.52 -6.03 -11.29
C VAL A 37 -6.01 -4.83 -10.47
N GLU A 38 -6.77 -3.75 -10.37
CA GLU A 38 -6.43 -2.56 -9.57
C GLU A 38 -6.23 -2.89 -8.08
N GLN A 39 -7.06 -3.79 -7.54
CA GLN A 39 -6.91 -4.24 -6.16
C GLN A 39 -5.63 -5.07 -5.95
N LEU A 40 -5.23 -5.86 -6.95
CA LEU A 40 -3.97 -6.59 -6.92
C LEU A 40 -2.78 -5.63 -7.04
N ALA A 41 -2.88 -4.61 -7.87
CA ALA A 41 -1.87 -3.55 -8.00
C ALA A 41 -1.69 -2.76 -6.69
N ASP A 42 -2.79 -2.35 -6.04
CA ASP A 42 -2.75 -1.70 -4.72
C ASP A 42 -2.10 -2.60 -3.66
N ASN A 43 -2.44 -3.90 -3.65
CA ASN A 43 -1.85 -4.87 -2.72
C ASN A 43 -0.36 -5.10 -2.99
N PHE A 44 0.04 -5.19 -4.26
CA PHE A 44 1.43 -5.29 -4.68
C PHE A 44 2.23 -4.07 -4.23
N ALA A 45 1.76 -2.86 -4.56
CA ALA A 45 2.42 -1.62 -4.19
C ALA A 45 2.60 -1.49 -2.68
N SER A 46 1.56 -1.84 -1.92
CA SER A 46 1.57 -1.85 -0.46
C SER A 46 2.61 -2.84 0.11
N ALA A 47 2.68 -4.06 -0.43
CA ALA A 47 3.63 -5.06 0.02
C ALA A 47 5.08 -4.77 -0.41
N LEU A 48 5.27 -4.20 -1.60
CA LEU A 48 6.58 -3.82 -2.14
C LEU A 48 7.21 -2.68 -1.34
N LEU A 49 6.43 -1.63 -1.05
CA LEU A 49 6.92 -0.46 -0.31
C LEU A 49 7.00 -0.68 1.19
N MET A 50 6.20 -1.61 1.73
CA MET A 50 6.14 -1.89 3.16
C MET A 50 6.20 -3.42 3.41
N PRO A 51 7.35 -4.07 3.16
CA PRO A 51 7.52 -5.50 3.38
C PRO A 51 7.38 -5.85 4.86
N SER A 52 6.78 -7.01 5.17
CA SER A 52 6.56 -7.45 6.56
C SER A 52 7.86 -7.52 7.36
N ALA A 53 8.91 -8.11 6.77
CA ALA A 53 10.23 -8.22 7.39
C ALA A 53 10.86 -6.86 7.74
N VAL A 54 10.54 -5.81 6.97
CA VAL A 54 10.98 -4.44 7.28
C VAL A 54 10.12 -3.85 8.40
N LEU A 55 8.80 -4.05 8.35
CA LEU A 55 7.88 -3.58 9.37
C LEU A 55 8.13 -4.21 10.76
N ASP A 56 8.61 -5.45 10.80
CA ASP A 56 8.97 -6.16 12.04
C ASP A 56 10.08 -5.46 12.83
N ARG A 57 10.95 -4.73 12.13
CA ARG A 57 12.04 -3.96 12.75
C ARG A 57 11.56 -2.76 13.55
N PHE A 58 10.30 -2.33 13.37
CA PHE A 58 9.70 -1.20 14.08
C PHE A 58 8.90 -1.60 15.33
N GLY A 59 8.96 -2.88 15.72
CA GLY A 59 8.31 -3.42 16.90
C GLY A 59 6.84 -3.75 16.71
N ASP A 60 6.19 -4.14 17.80
CA ASP A 60 4.78 -4.54 17.82
C ASP A 60 3.82 -3.34 17.73
N TRP A 61 2.70 -3.53 17.04
CA TRP A 61 1.71 -2.51 16.70
C TRP A 61 0.36 -2.68 17.42
N THR A 62 0.09 -3.84 18.04
CA THR A 62 -1.24 -4.21 18.56
C THR A 62 -1.62 -3.53 19.88
N HIS A 63 -0.64 -3.15 20.71
CA HIS A 63 -0.87 -2.66 22.08
C HIS A 63 -0.42 -1.21 22.31
N LEU A 64 -0.47 -0.39 21.25
CA LEU A 64 -0.09 1.02 21.34
C LEU A 64 -1.27 1.87 21.82
N THR A 65 -0.99 2.85 22.68
CA THR A 65 -1.94 3.95 22.92
C THR A 65 -2.14 4.74 21.62
N GLU A 66 -3.27 5.42 21.48
CA GLU A 66 -3.58 6.20 20.27
C GLU A 66 -2.46 7.18 19.92
N LYS A 67 -1.94 7.92 20.92
CA LYS A 67 -0.83 8.85 20.72
C LYS A 67 0.44 8.14 20.25
N ALA A 68 0.82 7.04 20.90
CA ALA A 68 2.01 6.28 20.52
C ALA A 68 1.88 5.66 19.12
N LEU A 69 0.68 5.25 18.73
CA LEU A 69 0.38 4.75 17.39
C LEU A 69 0.56 5.85 16.34
N VAL A 70 -0.03 7.03 16.55
CA VAL A 70 0.09 8.16 15.62
C VAL A 70 1.55 8.59 15.46
N ASP A 71 2.29 8.73 16.55
CA ASP A 71 3.70 9.13 16.53
C ASP A 71 4.55 8.09 15.77
N ARG A 72 4.32 6.80 16.02
CA ARG A 72 5.04 5.73 15.32
C ARG A 72 4.66 5.66 13.84
N LEU A 73 3.39 5.77 13.48
CA LEU A 73 2.93 5.78 12.09
C LEU A 73 3.62 6.90 11.30
N ASN A 74 3.64 8.12 11.85
CA ASN A 74 4.25 9.26 11.18
C ASN A 74 5.77 9.09 11.00
N ARG A 75 6.46 8.62 12.03
CA ARG A 75 7.90 8.36 11.96
C ARG A 75 8.24 7.29 10.92
N VAL A 76 7.60 6.12 11.03
CA VAL A 76 7.88 4.98 10.15
C VAL A 76 7.48 5.26 8.69
N ALA A 77 6.36 5.96 8.47
CA ALA A 77 5.98 6.40 7.13
C ALA A 77 7.00 7.36 6.52
N GLY A 78 7.61 8.23 7.33
CA GLY A 78 8.73 9.08 6.92
C GLY A 78 9.95 8.25 6.49
N GLU A 79 10.35 7.26 7.28
CA GLU A 79 11.50 6.39 6.99
C GLU A 79 11.29 5.52 5.74
N LEU A 80 10.07 5.03 5.52
CA LEU A 80 9.72 4.24 4.33
C LEU A 80 9.30 5.09 3.12
N LEU A 81 9.30 6.42 3.27
CA LEU A 81 8.87 7.38 2.25
C LEU A 81 7.47 7.09 1.70
N VAL A 82 6.53 6.68 2.56
CA VAL A 82 5.10 6.45 2.25
C VAL A 82 4.22 7.44 3.02
N THR A 83 2.89 7.36 2.86
CA THR A 83 1.97 8.13 3.71
C THR A 83 1.62 7.33 4.97
N SER A 84 1.39 8.01 6.10
CA SER A 84 0.93 7.35 7.34
C SER A 84 -0.38 6.59 7.15
N GLN A 85 -1.25 7.08 6.26
CA GLN A 85 -2.49 6.41 5.90
C GLN A 85 -2.26 5.09 5.16
N ALA A 86 -1.33 5.05 4.18
CA ALA A 86 -0.98 3.82 3.47
C ALA A 86 -0.37 2.77 4.42
N LEU A 87 0.51 3.23 5.33
CA LEU A 87 1.09 2.37 6.36
C LEU A 87 0.03 1.80 7.31
N ARG A 88 -0.92 2.63 7.76
CA ARG A 88 -2.04 2.16 8.59
C ARG A 88 -2.85 1.06 7.88
N TRP A 89 -3.17 1.25 6.61
CA TRP A 89 -3.89 0.24 5.82
C TRP A 89 -3.09 -1.04 5.62
N ARG A 90 -1.77 -0.95 5.38
CA ARG A 90 -0.88 -2.11 5.31
C ARG A 90 -0.92 -2.93 6.60
N LEU A 91 -0.82 -2.26 7.75
CA LEU A 91 -0.84 -2.90 9.06
C LEU A 91 -2.21 -3.52 9.37
N PHE A 92 -3.30 -2.84 9.03
CA PHE A 92 -4.66 -3.40 9.12
C PHE A 92 -4.82 -4.66 8.27
N GLY A 93 -4.40 -4.62 6.99
CA GLY A 93 -4.44 -5.77 6.09
C GLY A 93 -3.55 -6.94 6.53
N MET A 94 -2.56 -6.68 7.41
CA MET A 94 -1.71 -7.68 8.04
C MET A 94 -2.25 -8.16 9.40
N GLY A 95 -3.40 -7.68 9.85
CA GLY A 95 -3.98 -8.01 11.17
C GLY A 95 -3.19 -7.45 12.35
N ARG A 96 -2.37 -6.41 12.14
CA ARG A 96 -1.54 -5.77 13.18
C ARG A 96 -2.19 -4.54 13.80
N LEU A 97 -3.31 -4.09 13.23
CA LEU A 97 -4.16 -3.03 13.75
C LEU A 97 -5.62 -3.46 13.56
N SER A 98 -6.48 -3.03 14.49
CA SER A 98 -7.94 -3.17 14.44
C SER A 98 -8.62 -1.82 14.18
#